data_AF-A0A165ZEQ7-F1
#
_entry.id   AF-A0A165ZEQ7-F1
#
_cell.length_a   1.000
_cell.length_b   1.000
_cell.length_c   1.000
_cell.angle_alpha   90.00
_cell.angle_beta   90.00
_cell.angle_gamma   90.00
#
_symmetry.space_group_name_H-M   'P 1'
#
loop_
_entity.id
_entity.type
_entity.pdbx_description
1 polymer ?
#
loop_
_entity_poly.entity_id
_entity_poly.type
_entity_poly.pdbx_seq_one_letter_code
_entity_poly.pdbx_strand_id
1 'polypeptide(L)'
;MLLNKGKKIEDIADILDISVSTIAKIKKRYLDEGLESALNDKPRSGQPKKYDVEKETEIIALACTDPPEGHKRWSIRLLAETLREKEGFETLTRESVRLILKKTQLSLG
;
A
#
# COMPACT_ATOMS: atom_id res chain seq x y z
N MET A 1 -0.74 -19.76 29.31
CA MET A 1 -1.83 -20.20 28.41
C MET A 1 -2.78 -21.14 29.15
N LEU A 2 -4.09 -20.92 29.10
CA LEU A 2 -5.10 -21.82 29.69
C LEU A 2 -5.07 -23.24 29.09
N LEU A 3 -4.65 -23.37 27.83
CA LEU A 3 -4.37 -24.64 27.17
C LEU A 3 -3.27 -25.45 27.89
N ASN A 4 -2.19 -24.79 28.35
CA ASN A 4 -1.12 -25.45 29.11
C ASN A 4 -1.59 -25.93 30.48
N LYS A 5 -2.70 -25.38 30.99
CA LYS A 5 -3.35 -25.81 32.23
C LYS A 5 -4.40 -26.92 31.99
N GLY A 6 -4.44 -27.50 30.79
CA GLY A 6 -5.34 -28.61 30.45
C GLY A 6 -6.82 -28.22 30.30
N LYS A 7 -7.15 -26.93 30.18
CA LYS A 7 -8.53 -26.48 29.96
C LYS A 7 -9.02 -26.84 28.55
N LYS A 8 -10.29 -27.21 28.43
CA LYS A 8 -10.94 -27.46 27.14
C LYS A 8 -11.11 -26.16 26.37
N ILE A 9 -11.22 -26.24 25.04
CA ILE A 9 -11.30 -25.03 24.19
C ILE A 9 -12.62 -24.30 24.43
N GLU A 10 -13.69 -25.04 24.71
CA GLU A 10 -15.02 -24.51 25.04
C GLU A 10 -14.95 -23.70 26.34
N ASP A 11 -14.36 -24.25 27.40
CA ASP A 11 -14.18 -23.53 28.67
C ASP A 11 -13.36 -22.24 28.48
N ILE A 12 -12.33 -22.28 27.63
CA ILE A 12 -11.48 -21.12 27.34
C ILE A 12 -12.26 -20.06 26.55
N ALA A 13 -13.10 -20.48 25.60
CA ALA A 13 -13.94 -19.58 24.82
C ALA A 13 -14.90 -18.82 25.74
N ASP A 14 -15.54 -19.52 26.68
CA ASP A 14 -16.44 -18.93 27.66
C ASP A 14 -15.71 -17.99 28.64
N ILE A 15 -14.52 -18.39 29.13
CA ILE A 15 -13.72 -17.57 30.06
C ILE A 15 -13.23 -16.27 29.41
N LEU A 16 -12.84 -16.32 28.13
CA LEU A 16 -12.21 -15.19 27.43
C LEU A 16 -13.18 -14.40 26.54
N ASP A 17 -14.44 -14.84 26.45
CA ASP A 17 -15.48 -14.27 25.57
C ASP A 17 -15.00 -14.14 24.11
N ILE A 18 -14.39 -15.21 23.59
CA ILE A 18 -13.92 -15.28 22.20
C ILE A 18 -14.37 -16.56 21.54
N SER A 19 -14.45 -16.55 20.21
CA SER A 19 -14.84 -17.74 19.46
C SER A 19 -13.82 -18.88 19.60
N VAL A 20 -14.33 -20.11 19.64
CA VAL A 20 -13.54 -21.35 19.54
C VAL A 20 -12.60 -21.31 18.32
N SER A 21 -13.05 -20.73 17.20
CA SER A 21 -12.25 -20.56 15.99
C SER A 21 -11.04 -19.64 16.19
N THR A 22 -11.14 -18.62 17.04
CA THR A 22 -10.02 -17.73 17.39
C THR A 22 -8.97 -18.48 18.20
N ILE A 23 -9.39 -19.25 19.20
CA ILE A 23 -8.49 -20.07 20.02
C ILE A 23 -7.77 -21.10 19.15
N ALA A 24 -8.48 -21.78 18.26
CA ALA A 24 -7.88 -22.76 17.34
C ALA A 24 -6.82 -22.12 16.42
N LYS A 25 -7.09 -20.92 15.87
CA LYS A 25 -6.14 -20.18 15.03
C LYS A 25 -4.90 -19.73 15.81
N ILE A 26 -5.06 -19.23 17.03
CA ILE A 26 -3.95 -18.82 17.90
C ILE A 26 -3.11 -20.03 18.29
N LYS A 27 -3.75 -21.14 18.71
CA LYS A 27 -3.07 -22.39 19.04
C LYS A 27 -2.25 -22.91 17.86
N LYS A 28 -2.84 -22.93 16.66
CA LYS A 28 -2.15 -23.35 15.44
C LYS A 28 -0.95 -22.46 15.14
N ARG A 29 -1.12 -21.13 15.11
CA ARG A 29 0.01 -20.19 14.90
C ARG A 29 1.12 -20.37 15.92
N TYR A 30 0.78 -20.60 17.19
CA TYR A 30 1.76 -20.83 18.23
C TYR A 30 2.58 -22.11 18.00
N LEU A 31 1.91 -23.21 17.62
CA LEU A 31 2.58 -24.49 17.38
C LEU A 31 3.41 -24.48 16.09
N ASP A 32 2.92 -23.82 15.04
CA ASP A 32 3.55 -23.82 13.71
C ASP A 32 4.65 -22.76 13.59
N GLU A 33 4.46 -21.58 14.20
CA GLU A 33 5.27 -20.37 13.94
C GLU A 33 5.84 -19.71 15.22
N GLY A 34 5.51 -20.24 16.40
CA GLY A 34 6.01 -19.74 17.68
C GLY A 34 5.20 -18.59 18.29
N LEU A 35 5.65 -18.12 19.47
CA LEU A 35 4.93 -17.13 20.29
C LEU A 35 4.75 -15.79 19.58
N GLU A 36 5.80 -15.28 18.94
CA GLU A 36 5.77 -13.97 18.30
C GLU A 36 4.74 -13.91 17.17
N SER A 37 4.61 -14.96 16.35
CA SER A 37 3.60 -15.01 15.28
C SER A 37 2.18 -15.22 15.81
N ALA A 38 2.03 -15.90 16.95
CA ALA A 38 0.72 -16.08 17.57
C ALA A 38 0.16 -14.76 18.14
N LEU A 39 1.04 -13.89 18.64
CA LEU A 39 0.68 -12.61 19.26
C LEU A 39 0.57 -11.46 18.26
N ASN A 40 1.43 -11.43 17.24
CA ASN A 40 1.49 -10.32 16.30
C ASN A 40 0.77 -10.62 14.99
N ASP A 41 0.26 -9.57 14.35
CA ASP A 41 -0.26 -9.66 12.98
C ASP A 41 0.90 -9.86 11.99
N LYS A 42 0.64 -10.63 10.93
CA LYS A 42 1.57 -10.71 9.81
C LYS A 42 1.64 -9.36 9.09
N PRO A 43 2.80 -8.98 8.52
CA PRO A 43 2.91 -7.79 7.68
C PRO A 43 1.83 -7.80 6.58
N ARG A 44 1.09 -6.70 6.47
CA ARG A 44 0.12 -6.51 5.38
C ARG A 44 0.88 -6.01 4.15
N SER A 45 0.63 -6.60 2.98
CA SER A 45 1.25 -6.17 1.72
C SER A 45 0.88 -4.74 1.31
N GLY A 46 -0.19 -4.19 1.89
CA GLY A 46 -0.70 -2.86 1.54
C GLY A 46 -1.37 -2.84 0.16
N GLN A 47 -1.81 -1.65 -0.26
CA GLN A 47 -2.31 -1.46 -1.62
C GLN A 47 -1.13 -1.52 -2.62
N PRO A 48 -1.22 -2.29 -3.71
CA PRO A 48 -0.18 -2.30 -4.73
C PRO A 48 0.00 -0.91 -5.33
N LYS A 49 1.24 -0.60 -5.76
CA LYS A 49 1.53 0.66 -6.46
C LYS A 49 0.69 0.74 -7.73
N LYS A 50 -0.03 1.86 -7.90
CA LYS A 50 -0.91 2.11 -9.04
C LYS A 50 -0.14 2.40 -10.33
N TYR A 51 1.02 3.04 -10.21
CA TYR A 51 1.93 3.34 -11.30
C TYR A 51 3.23 2.60 -11.04
N ASP A 52 3.64 1.77 -11.99
CA ASP A 52 4.89 1.03 -11.96
C ASP A 52 6.07 1.94 -12.36
N VAL A 53 7.27 1.37 -12.37
CA VAL A 53 8.51 2.10 -12.67
C VAL A 53 8.49 2.65 -14.10
N GLU A 54 7.88 1.94 -15.05
CA GLU A 54 7.79 2.37 -16.44
C GLU A 54 6.94 3.64 -16.57
N LYS A 55 5.74 3.63 -15.96
CA LYS A 55 4.87 4.82 -15.93
C LYS A 55 5.48 5.98 -15.15
N GLU A 56 6.14 5.71 -14.03
CA GLU A 56 6.86 6.76 -13.28
C GLU A 56 7.94 7.41 -14.16
N THR A 57 8.70 6.60 -14.91
CA THR A 57 9.77 7.08 -15.80
C THR A 57 9.22 7.93 -16.93
N GLU A 58 8.08 7.56 -17.52
CA GLU A 58 7.44 8.35 -18.58
C GLU A 58 6.99 9.73 -18.06
N ILE A 59 6.42 9.79 -16.86
CA ILE A 59 6.03 11.06 -16.22
C ILE A 59 7.25 11.96 -16.02
N ILE A 60 8.35 11.39 -15.54
CA ILE A 60 9.61 12.12 -15.31
C ILE A 60 10.20 12.60 -16.63
N ALA A 61 10.23 11.74 -17.65
CA ALA A 61 10.76 12.07 -18.96
C ALA A 61 9.99 13.25 -19.56
N LEU A 62 8.65 13.23 -19.51
CA LEU A 62 7.82 14.34 -19.98
C LEU A 62 8.07 15.63 -19.19
N ALA A 63 8.24 15.54 -17.86
CA ALA A 63 8.53 16.70 -17.03
C ALA A 63 9.88 17.37 -17.36
N CYS A 64 10.82 16.62 -17.96
CA CYS A 64 12.13 17.10 -18.38
C CYS A 64 12.16 17.65 -19.81
N THR A 65 11.07 17.59 -20.57
CA THR A 65 11.00 18.21 -21.91
C THR A 65 10.50 19.66 -21.83
N ASP A 66 10.55 20.35 -22.96
CA ASP A 66 9.89 21.65 -23.09
C ASP A 66 8.36 21.51 -22.93
N PRO A 67 7.70 22.50 -22.31
CA PRO A 67 6.24 22.54 -22.21
C PRO A 67 5.61 22.80 -23.58
N PRO A 68 4.33 22.42 -23.77
CA PRO A 68 3.61 22.70 -25.01
C PRO A 68 3.47 24.20 -25.26
N GLU A 69 3.22 24.55 -26.53
CA GLU A 69 3.08 25.92 -26.97
C GLU A 69 2.03 26.69 -26.15
N GLY A 70 2.32 27.96 -25.84
CA GLY A 70 1.47 28.79 -24.97
C GLY A 70 1.77 28.65 -23.47
N HIS A 71 2.64 27.73 -23.06
CA HIS A 71 3.06 27.58 -21.67
C HIS A 71 4.55 27.89 -21.46
N LYS A 72 4.87 28.68 -20.43
CA LYS A 72 6.27 29.01 -20.09
C LYS A 72 7.01 27.89 -19.35
N ARG A 73 6.28 27.00 -18.68
CA ARG A 73 6.82 25.88 -17.89
C ARG A 73 5.79 24.78 -17.71
N TRP A 74 6.25 23.57 -17.42
CA TRP A 74 5.38 22.52 -16.90
C TRP A 74 4.86 22.91 -15.51
N SER A 75 3.54 22.83 -15.34
CA SER A 75 2.92 22.79 -14.00
C SER A 75 2.45 21.37 -13.72
N ILE A 76 2.32 20.99 -12.45
CA ILE A 76 1.78 19.68 -12.06
C ILE A 76 0.39 19.44 -12.68
N ARG A 77 -0.41 20.51 -12.78
CA ARG A 77 -1.75 20.45 -13.38
C ARG A 77 -1.67 20.15 -14.87
N LEU A 78 -0.82 20.89 -15.60
CA LEU A 78 -0.63 20.72 -17.03
C LEU A 78 -0.11 19.32 -17.34
N LEU A 79 0.91 18.84 -16.63
CA LEU A 79 1.42 17.48 -16.78
C LEU A 79 0.33 16.42 -16.56
N ALA A 80 -0.45 16.54 -15.48
CA ALA A 80 -1.51 15.57 -15.21
C ALA A 80 -2.62 15.62 -16.27
N GLU A 81 -2.94 16.79 -16.82
CA GLU A 81 -3.91 16.95 -17.92
C GLU A 81 -3.39 16.29 -19.20
N THR A 82 -2.18 16.63 -19.63
CA THR A 82 -1.55 16.06 -20.83
C THR A 82 -1.34 14.54 -20.72
N LEU A 83 -0.89 14.04 -19.58
CA LEU A 83 -0.66 12.60 -19.39
C LEU A 83 -1.96 11.80 -19.39
N ARG A 84 -3.08 12.36 -18.92
CA ARG A 84 -4.38 11.65 -18.93
C ARG A 84 -4.89 11.30 -20.34
N GLU A 85 -4.38 11.98 -21.37
CA GLU A 85 -4.71 11.70 -22.77
C GLU A 85 -3.97 10.47 -23.31
N LYS A 86 -2.94 9.98 -22.61
CA LYS A 86 -2.19 8.79 -22.97
C LYS A 86 -2.78 7.52 -22.35
N GLU A 87 -2.67 6.41 -23.07
CA GLU A 87 -3.11 5.10 -22.61
C GLU A 87 -2.40 4.73 -21.30
N GLY A 88 -3.18 4.30 -20.31
CA GLY A 88 -2.68 3.85 -19.01
C GLY A 88 -2.52 4.94 -17.95
N PHE A 89 -2.89 6.20 -18.26
CA PHE A 89 -2.85 7.34 -17.34
C PHE A 89 -4.22 7.99 -17.10
N GLU A 90 -5.32 7.39 -17.54
CA GLU A 90 -6.68 7.97 -17.53
C GLU A 90 -7.12 8.43 -16.13
N THR A 91 -6.65 7.71 -15.10
CA THR A 91 -6.97 7.97 -13.70
C THR A 91 -5.86 8.71 -12.95
N LEU A 92 -4.92 9.32 -13.68
CA LEU A 92 -3.79 10.08 -13.12
C LEU A 92 -4.26 11.39 -12.51
N THR A 93 -3.98 11.55 -11.22
CA THR A 93 -4.29 12.75 -10.47
C THR A 93 -3.08 13.65 -10.36
N ARG A 94 -3.32 14.95 -10.14
CA ARG A 94 -2.27 15.94 -9.85
C ARG A 94 -1.38 15.50 -8.67
N GLU A 95 -1.98 14.90 -7.64
CA GLU A 95 -1.26 14.43 -6.47
C GLU A 95 -0.35 13.24 -6.78
N SER A 96 -0.77 12.33 -7.66
CA SER A 96 0.09 11.24 -8.16
C SER A 96 1.34 11.79 -8.85
N VAL A 97 1.17 12.78 -9.74
CA VAL A 97 2.30 13.43 -10.43
C VAL A 97 3.24 14.11 -9.41
N ARG A 98 2.68 14.89 -8.47
CA ARG A 98 3.47 15.57 -7.43
C ARG A 98 4.30 14.58 -6.60
N LEU A 99 3.69 13.49 -6.15
CA LEU A 99 4.37 12.47 -5.34
C LEU A 99 5.47 11.76 -6.14
N ILE A 100 5.24 11.47 -7.42
CA ILE A 100 6.23 10.83 -8.30
C ILE A 100 7.43 11.76 -8.52
N LEU A 101 7.20 13.02 -8.88
CA LEU A 101 8.27 14.00 -9.10
C LEU A 101 9.05 14.31 -7.80
N LYS A 102 8.37 14.31 -6.64
CA LYS A 102 9.03 14.49 -5.34
C LYS A 102 10.04 13.38 -5.04
N LYS A 103 9.78 12.13 -5.44
CA LYS A 103 10.74 11.02 -5.26
C LYS A 103 12.05 11.25 -6.01
N THR A 104 11.99 11.97 -7.12
CA THR A 104 13.15 12.28 -7.97
C THR A 104 13.70 13.70 -7.78
N GLN A 105 13.29 14.39 -6.70
CA GLN A 105 13.69 15.76 -6.37
C GLN A 105 13.33 16.81 -7.45
N LEU A 106 12.42 16.49 -8.37
CA LEU A 106 11.87 17.44 -9.33
C LEU A 106 10.72 18.20 -8.68
N SER A 107 10.87 19.53 -8.58
CA SER A 107 9.85 20.42 -8.06
C SER A 107 9.35 21.35 -9.17
N LEU A 108 8.16 21.05 -9.68
CA LEU A 108 7.45 21.93 -10.61
C LEU A 108 6.45 22.74 -9.80
N GLY A 109 6.79 24.01 -9.56
CA GLY A 109 5.99 24.93 -8.74
C GLY A 109 4.61 25.24 -9.28
#